data_AF-A0A538I8V2-F1
#
_entry.id   AF-A0A538I8V2-F1
#
_cell.length_a   1.000
_cell.length_b   1.000
_cell.length_c   1.000
_cell.angle_alpha   90.00
_cell.angle_beta   90.00
_cell.angle_gamma   90.00
#
_symmetry.space_group_name_H-M   'P 1'
#
loop_
_entity.id
_entity.type
_entity.pdbx_description
1 polymer ?
#
loop_
_entity_poly.entity_id
_entity_poly.type
_entity_poly.pdbx_seq_one_letter_code
_entity_poly.pdbx_strand_id
1 'polypeptide(L)'
;PVTTIDGKLTTLLALPPEDGGYANDPILGVVENLGLGPRLLDVAKVYVGVLAATILFIATNAGVIGASRITYSMASHRQLPEVVRRLHPRFKTPWLALVLFAGIAPILVILPGSVNFVGTLYSLGATLSFTVAHTSIVRLRMRRRDESEVPYRARPNVRVGGVDWPLFAIAGGIATGISFLVLVVQNPTTRWVGLGWMVLGLVGYTIYRRFFVHEPVRALTKAPPAFGPALALEYRRLLVPVIGGPSSDAAMDLACRLAAERGSRIVALNVLEVPLDRAVSERLPELERSANRELDEAVAIGDSYGVRVLGRLERARNPGLAIVAEATARGAEIIVLGSPRRTLRTGHAAVFGKTVDYVLKHAPCRVLVAAAEAA
;
A
#
# COMPACT_ATOMS: atom_id res chain seq x y z
N PRO A 1 -47.52 -7.14 -0.33
CA PRO A 1 -47.51 -6.06 0.69
C PRO A 1 -47.37 -4.65 0.08
N VAL A 2 -48.05 -4.39 -1.05
CA VAL A 2 -48.26 -3.04 -1.59
C VAL A 2 -49.77 -2.85 -1.57
N THR A 3 -50.25 -1.93 -0.75
CA THR A 3 -51.66 -1.61 -0.58
C THR A 3 -51.88 -0.18 -1.04
N THR A 4 -53.07 0.09 -1.58
CA THR A 4 -53.43 1.46 -1.96
C THR A 4 -53.84 2.21 -0.69
N ILE A 5 -53.02 3.17 -0.27
CA ILE A 5 -53.32 4.09 0.83
C ILE A 5 -53.46 5.49 0.20
N ASP A 6 -54.59 6.15 0.38
CA ASP A 6 -54.90 7.48 -0.18
C ASP A 6 -54.64 7.61 -1.70
N GLY A 7 -54.99 6.57 -2.46
CA GLY A 7 -54.84 6.54 -3.92
C GLY A 7 -53.40 6.32 -4.42
N LYS A 8 -52.42 6.11 -3.51
CA LYS A 8 -51.04 5.77 -3.86
C LYS A 8 -50.71 4.34 -3.47
N LEU A 9 -50.06 3.61 -4.38
CA LEU A 9 -49.49 2.30 -4.10
C LEU A 9 -48.37 2.46 -3.08
N THR A 10 -48.62 2.00 -1.85
CA THR A 10 -47.72 2.19 -0.72
C THR A 10 -47.41 0.84 -0.09
N THR A 11 -46.16 0.62 0.33
CA THR A 11 -45.78 -0.60 1.04
C THR A 11 -45.51 -0.26 2.50
N LEU A 12 -45.91 -1.17 3.41
CA LEU A 12 -45.57 -1.06 4.83
C LEU A 12 -44.05 -0.94 5.05
N LEU A 13 -43.24 -1.45 4.12
CA LEU A 13 -41.77 -1.33 4.16
C LEU A 13 -41.24 0.09 3.92
N ALA A 14 -42.05 0.99 3.36
CA ALA A 14 -41.67 2.37 3.05
C ALA A 14 -42.28 3.37 4.04
N LEU A 15 -43.20 2.91 4.89
CA LEU A 15 -43.82 3.73 5.92
C LEU A 15 -42.94 3.77 7.17
N PRO A 16 -42.85 4.93 7.84
CA PRO A 16 -42.11 5.03 9.08
C PRO A 16 -42.79 4.24 10.22
N PRO A 17 -42.05 3.86 11.28
CA PRO A 17 -42.63 3.08 12.39
C PRO A 17 -43.78 3.77 13.11
N GLU A 18 -43.79 5.11 13.16
CA GLU A 18 -44.93 5.87 13.70
C GLU A 18 -46.25 5.61 12.96
N ASP A 19 -46.19 5.25 11.67
CA ASP A 19 -47.36 4.91 10.83
C ASP A 19 -47.56 3.38 10.75
N GLY A 20 -46.95 2.62 11.66
CA GLY A 20 -47.01 1.15 11.68
C GLY A 20 -46.19 0.48 10.56
N GLY A 21 -45.27 1.22 9.94
CA GLY A 21 -44.39 0.72 8.90
C GLY A 21 -43.04 0.20 9.39
N TYR A 22 -42.25 -0.29 8.45
CA TYR A 22 -40.94 -0.91 8.68
C TYR A 22 -39.80 -0.18 7.95
N ALA A 23 -39.92 1.11 7.67
CA ALA A 23 -38.90 1.86 6.94
C ALA A 23 -37.50 1.80 7.59
N ASN A 24 -37.43 1.71 8.92
CA ASN A 24 -36.17 1.57 9.65
C ASN A 24 -35.62 0.13 9.61
N ASP A 25 -36.50 -0.87 9.55
CA ASP A 25 -36.15 -2.29 9.64
C ASP A 25 -36.89 -3.14 8.57
N PRO A 26 -36.67 -2.86 7.26
CA PRO A 26 -37.51 -3.43 6.20
C PRO A 26 -37.38 -4.96 6.11
N ILE A 27 -36.21 -5.53 6.43
CA ILE A 27 -36.02 -6.98 6.44
C ILE A 27 -36.81 -7.65 7.57
N LEU A 28 -36.90 -7.00 8.73
CA LEU A 28 -37.72 -7.49 9.84
C LEU A 28 -39.21 -7.45 9.44
N GLY A 29 -39.64 -6.37 8.78
CA GLY A 29 -40.99 -6.26 8.23
C GLY A 29 -41.35 -7.36 7.24
N VAL A 30 -40.39 -7.81 6.42
CA VAL A 30 -40.59 -8.96 5.54
C VAL A 30 -40.78 -10.26 6.34
N VAL A 31 -39.97 -10.51 7.38
CA VAL A 31 -40.09 -11.69 8.25
C VAL A 31 -41.42 -11.72 9.01
N GLU A 32 -41.88 -10.58 9.48
CA GLU A 32 -43.15 -10.48 10.20
C GLU A 32 -44.36 -10.76 9.31
N ASN A 33 -44.26 -10.47 8.01
CA ASN A 33 -45.33 -10.66 7.04
C ASN A 33 -45.18 -11.93 6.19
N LEU A 34 -44.23 -12.82 6.53
CA LEU A 34 -43.98 -14.08 5.81
C LEU A 34 -44.97 -15.21 6.17
N GLY A 35 -45.86 -15.00 7.14
CA GLY A 35 -46.87 -16.00 7.55
C GLY A 35 -46.30 -17.18 8.33
N LEU A 36 -45.18 -16.99 9.03
CA LEU A 36 -44.53 -18.01 9.83
C LEU A 36 -45.32 -18.30 11.12
N GLY A 37 -45.30 -19.56 11.57
CA GLY A 37 -45.86 -19.92 12.88
C GLY A 37 -45.13 -19.21 14.04
N PRO A 38 -45.77 -19.00 15.21
CA PRO A 38 -45.25 -18.12 16.26
C PRO A 38 -43.81 -18.42 16.70
N ARG A 39 -43.49 -19.69 16.93
CA ARG A 39 -42.14 -20.12 17.33
C ARG A 39 -41.09 -19.91 16.24
N LEU A 40 -41.46 -20.14 14.97
CA LEU A 40 -40.56 -19.95 13.83
C LEU A 40 -40.30 -18.46 13.57
N LEU A 41 -41.32 -17.63 13.76
CA LEU A 41 -41.24 -16.17 13.65
C LEU A 41 -40.26 -15.61 14.69
N ASP A 42 -40.37 -15.98 15.96
CA ASP A 42 -39.46 -15.52 17.01
C ASP A 42 -38.00 -15.88 16.72
N VAL A 43 -37.75 -17.13 16.31
CA VAL A 43 -36.41 -17.59 15.90
C VAL A 43 -35.90 -16.81 14.70
N ALA A 44 -36.74 -16.57 13.70
CA ALA A 44 -36.37 -15.82 12.50
C ALA A 44 -36.03 -14.35 12.79
N LYS A 45 -36.77 -13.69 13.70
CA LYS A 45 -36.46 -12.31 14.12
C LYS A 45 -35.09 -12.20 14.78
N VAL A 46 -34.80 -13.11 15.72
CA VAL A 46 -33.49 -13.16 16.38
C VAL A 46 -32.38 -13.45 15.36
N TYR A 47 -32.61 -14.41 14.46
CA TYR A 47 -31.66 -14.74 13.41
C TYR A 47 -31.34 -13.55 12.51
N VAL A 48 -32.35 -12.81 12.03
CA VAL A 48 -32.16 -11.61 11.21
C VAL A 48 -31.41 -10.53 11.99
N GLY A 49 -31.73 -10.32 13.26
CA GLY A 49 -31.01 -9.36 14.11
C GLY A 49 -29.53 -9.70 14.26
N VAL A 50 -29.20 -10.96 14.56
CA VAL A 50 -27.80 -11.43 14.68
C VAL A 50 -27.06 -11.31 13.34
N LEU A 51 -27.72 -11.68 12.24
CA LEU A 51 -27.15 -11.59 10.90
C LEU A 51 -26.88 -10.14 10.49
N ALA A 52 -27.83 -9.23 10.72
CA ALA A 52 -27.68 -7.80 10.45
C ALA A 52 -26.52 -7.19 11.27
N ALA A 53 -26.46 -7.49 12.58
CA ALA A 53 -25.39 -7.03 13.45
C ALA A 53 -24.01 -7.53 12.97
N THR A 54 -23.93 -8.80 12.56
CA THR A 54 -22.69 -9.39 12.04
C THR A 54 -22.24 -8.72 10.74
N ILE A 55 -23.16 -8.48 9.80
CA ILE A 55 -22.87 -7.79 8.54
C ILE A 55 -22.38 -6.37 8.81
N LEU A 56 -23.07 -5.62 9.67
CA LEU A 56 -22.69 -4.25 10.03
C LEU A 56 -21.32 -4.19 10.71
N PHE A 57 -21.01 -5.16 11.59
CA PHE A 57 -19.71 -5.25 12.24
C PHE A 57 -18.58 -5.48 11.22
N ILE A 58 -18.76 -6.44 10.30
CA ILE A 58 -17.78 -6.74 9.25
C ILE A 58 -17.60 -5.52 8.32
N ALA A 59 -18.70 -4.89 7.91
CA ALA A 59 -18.68 -3.71 7.04
C ALA A 59 -17.97 -2.53 7.72
N THR A 60 -18.23 -2.30 9.00
CA THR A 60 -17.57 -1.23 9.79
C THR A 60 -16.07 -1.48 9.88
N ASN A 61 -15.64 -2.72 10.19
CA ASN A 61 -14.22 -3.06 10.25
C ASN A 61 -13.51 -2.83 8.90
N ALA A 62 -14.14 -3.21 7.78
CA ALA A 62 -13.61 -2.96 6.45
C ALA A 62 -13.46 -1.44 6.18
N GLY A 63 -14.45 -0.64 6.57
CA GLY A 63 -14.41 0.82 6.48
C GLY A 63 -13.27 1.45 7.29
N VAL A 64 -13.09 1.01 8.54
CA VAL A 64 -12.00 1.46 9.43
C VAL A 64 -10.62 1.17 8.84
N ILE A 65 -10.43 -0.02 8.28
CA ILE A 65 -9.17 -0.40 7.62
C ILE A 65 -8.96 0.45 6.35
N GLY A 66 -9.99 0.66 5.55
CA GLY A 66 -9.93 1.49 4.34
C GLY A 66 -9.53 2.93 4.62
N ALA A 67 -10.22 3.58 5.57
CA ALA A 67 -9.96 4.97 5.94
C ALA A 67 -8.52 5.18 6.44
N SER A 68 -8.03 4.29 7.31
CA SER A 68 -6.68 4.40 7.86
C SER A 68 -5.59 4.23 6.78
N ARG A 69 -5.76 3.30 5.83
CA ARG A 69 -4.79 3.06 4.74
C ARG A 69 -4.77 4.18 3.70
N ILE A 70 -5.93 4.70 3.31
CA ILE A 70 -6.01 5.84 2.38
C ILE A 70 -5.31 7.05 3.01
N THR A 71 -5.62 7.35 4.27
CA THR A 71 -5.00 8.45 5.02
C THR A 71 -3.48 8.29 5.10
N TYR A 72 -2.98 7.09 5.42
CA TYR A 72 -1.55 6.80 5.44
C TYR A 72 -0.90 7.00 4.06
N SER A 73 -1.56 6.55 2.99
CA SER A 73 -1.08 6.73 1.61
C SER A 73 -1.02 8.22 1.22
N MET A 74 -2.04 9.00 1.58
CA MET A 74 -2.08 10.46 1.37
C MET A 74 -0.96 11.17 2.13
N ALA A 75 -0.76 10.85 3.41
CA ALA A 75 0.33 11.41 4.21
C ALA A 75 1.72 11.02 3.68
N SER A 76 1.84 9.83 3.08
CA SER A 76 3.08 9.38 2.41
C SER A 76 3.40 10.17 1.14
N HIS A 77 2.41 10.80 0.51
CA HIS A 77 2.58 11.68 -0.65
C HIS A 77 2.50 13.17 -0.29
N ARG A 78 2.75 13.52 0.99
CA ARG A 78 2.69 14.90 1.51
C ARG A 78 1.37 15.61 1.23
N GLN A 79 0.28 14.85 1.10
CA GLN A 79 -1.07 15.41 0.94
C GLN A 79 -1.73 15.73 2.29
N LEU A 80 -1.22 15.13 3.37
CA LEU A 80 -1.59 15.37 4.76
C LEU A 80 -0.33 15.57 5.60
N PRO A 81 -0.43 16.17 6.80
CA PRO A 81 0.68 16.32 7.73
C PRO A 81 1.44 15.02 7.96
N GLU A 82 2.78 15.07 7.88
CA GLU A 82 3.63 13.87 7.99
C GLU A 82 3.45 13.12 9.31
N VAL A 83 2.96 13.78 10.37
CA VAL A 83 2.67 13.14 11.66
C VAL A 83 1.63 12.03 11.52
N VAL A 84 0.68 12.16 10.60
CA VAL A 84 -0.41 11.19 10.39
C VAL A 84 0.11 9.86 9.83
N ARG A 85 1.30 9.83 9.21
CA ARG A 85 1.92 8.60 8.70
C ARG A 85 2.65 7.77 9.77
N ARG A 86 2.72 8.23 11.03
CA ARG A 86 3.43 7.51 12.09
C ARG A 86 2.77 6.15 12.36
N LEU A 87 3.57 5.10 12.21
CA LEU A 87 3.15 3.72 12.48
C LEU A 87 3.39 3.35 13.94
N HIS A 88 2.48 2.56 14.50
CA HIS A 88 2.63 2.00 15.84
C HIS A 88 3.86 1.05 15.89
N PRO A 89 4.75 1.13 16.90
CA PRO A 89 5.99 0.35 16.94
C PRO A 89 5.79 -1.17 16.83
N ARG A 90 4.78 -1.71 17.55
CA ARG A 90 4.43 -3.14 17.59
C ARG A 90 3.56 -3.60 16.41
N PHE A 91 2.39 -2.96 16.23
CA PHE A 91 1.39 -3.37 15.24
C PHE A 91 1.63 -2.86 13.81
N LYS A 92 2.56 -1.92 13.62
CA LYS A 92 2.85 -1.28 12.31
C LYS A 92 1.60 -0.70 11.63
N THR A 93 0.64 -0.23 12.43
CA THR A 93 -0.60 0.40 11.97
C THR A 93 -0.53 1.92 12.12
N PRO A 94 -1.14 2.72 11.21
CA PRO A 94 -1.15 4.17 11.30
C PRO A 94 -2.14 4.63 12.39
N TRP A 95 -1.67 4.68 13.64
CA TRP A 95 -2.54 4.84 14.80
C TRP A 95 -3.22 6.22 14.86
N LEU A 96 -2.54 7.31 14.47
CA LEU A 96 -3.16 8.64 14.43
C LEU A 96 -4.29 8.68 13.40
N ALA A 97 -4.08 8.08 12.22
CA ALA A 97 -5.12 8.00 11.20
C ALA A 97 -6.33 7.21 11.70
N LEU A 98 -6.09 6.13 12.45
CA LEU A 98 -7.15 5.32 13.05
C LEU A 98 -7.93 6.12 14.12
N VAL A 99 -7.23 6.73 15.08
CA VAL A 99 -7.88 7.54 16.13
C VAL A 99 -8.69 8.69 15.53
N LEU A 100 -8.15 9.40 14.53
CA LEU A 100 -8.82 10.55 13.94
C LEU A 100 -9.99 10.16 13.03
N PHE A 101 -9.76 9.29 12.04
CA PHE A 101 -10.74 9.02 10.97
C PHE A 101 -11.61 7.78 11.21
N ALA A 102 -11.21 6.87 12.10
CA ALA A 102 -12.01 5.71 12.49
C ALA A 102 -12.55 5.81 13.94
N GLY A 103 -12.04 6.73 14.75
CA GLY A 103 -12.54 7.03 16.09
C GLY A 103 -13.31 8.35 16.13
N ILE A 104 -12.59 9.45 16.28
CA ILE A 104 -13.15 10.77 16.61
C ILE A 104 -14.15 11.26 15.55
N ALA A 105 -13.77 11.29 14.27
CA ALA A 105 -14.61 11.88 13.23
C ALA A 105 -15.95 11.14 13.03
N PRO A 106 -15.99 9.79 12.89
CA PRO A 106 -17.26 9.07 12.82
C PRO A 106 -18.11 9.23 14.08
N ILE A 107 -17.50 9.17 15.28
CA ILE A 107 -18.24 9.31 16.55
C ILE A 107 -18.92 10.69 16.64
N LEU A 108 -18.22 11.76 16.27
CA LEU A 108 -18.80 13.12 16.25
C LEU A 108 -19.96 13.26 15.26
N VAL A 109 -19.86 12.60 14.10
CA VAL A 109 -20.92 12.63 13.08
C VAL A 109 -22.12 11.78 13.48
N ILE A 110 -21.93 10.71 14.25
CA ILE A 110 -23.00 9.82 14.73
C ILE A 110 -23.69 10.38 15.98
N LEU A 111 -23.01 11.20 16.80
CA LEU A 111 -23.54 11.74 18.05
C LEU A 111 -24.93 12.40 17.96
N PRO A 112 -25.31 13.11 16.86
CA PRO A 112 -26.65 13.65 16.68
C PRO A 112 -27.76 12.59 16.49
N GLY A 113 -27.42 11.30 16.34
CA GLY A 113 -28.37 10.19 16.29
C GLY A 113 -29.17 10.06 14.98
N SER A 114 -28.90 10.87 13.97
CA SER A 114 -29.70 10.91 12.73
C SER A 114 -29.15 9.98 11.64
N VAL A 115 -29.67 8.75 11.60
CA VAL A 115 -29.27 7.73 10.60
C VAL A 115 -29.45 8.24 9.15
N ASN A 116 -30.55 8.94 8.87
CA ASN A 116 -30.80 9.53 7.55
C ASN A 116 -29.76 10.59 7.16
N PHE A 117 -29.31 11.40 8.11
CA PHE A 117 -28.27 12.40 7.84
C PHE A 117 -26.93 11.74 7.53
N VAL A 118 -26.52 10.76 8.33
CA VAL A 118 -25.28 10.00 8.09
C VAL A 118 -25.32 9.27 6.75
N GLY A 119 -26.46 8.65 6.41
CA GLY A 119 -26.67 7.95 5.15
C GLY A 119 -26.62 8.87 3.93
N THR A 120 -27.26 10.05 3.99
CA THR A 120 -27.21 11.03 2.89
C THR A 120 -25.81 11.63 2.74
N LEU A 121 -25.10 11.91 3.84
CA LEU A 121 -23.73 12.41 3.83
C LEU A 121 -22.75 11.39 3.22
N TYR A 122 -22.88 10.11 3.61
CA TYR A 122 -22.14 9.01 2.99
C TYR A 122 -22.41 8.92 1.49
N SER A 123 -23.69 8.96 1.10
CA SER A 123 -24.11 8.87 -0.31
C SER A 123 -23.55 10.03 -1.13
N LEU A 124 -23.51 11.24 -0.58
CA LEU A 124 -22.90 12.41 -1.22
C LEU A 124 -21.39 12.22 -1.46
N GLY A 125 -20.65 11.73 -0.46
CA GLY A 125 -19.23 11.45 -0.60
C GLY A 125 -18.92 10.31 -1.58
N ALA A 126 -19.71 9.23 -1.54
CA ALA A 126 -19.55 8.07 -2.40
C ALA A 126 -19.84 8.39 -3.88
N THR A 127 -20.96 9.07 -4.16
CA THR A 127 -21.33 9.46 -5.54
C THR A 127 -20.31 10.41 -6.15
N LEU A 128 -19.80 11.38 -5.38
CA LEU A 128 -18.71 12.25 -5.81
C LEU A 128 -17.42 11.44 -6.10
N SER A 129 -17.02 10.57 -5.19
CA SER A 129 -15.81 9.76 -5.32
C SER A 129 -15.83 8.88 -6.56
N PHE A 130 -16.98 8.23 -6.84
CA PHE A 130 -17.16 7.46 -8.06
C PHE A 130 -17.16 8.34 -9.31
N THR A 131 -17.78 9.51 -9.27
CA THR A 131 -17.74 10.46 -10.39
C THR A 131 -16.30 10.87 -10.72
N VAL A 132 -15.49 11.17 -9.70
CA VAL A 132 -14.06 11.51 -9.85
C VAL A 132 -13.26 10.31 -10.37
N ALA A 133 -13.51 9.09 -9.89
CA ALA A 133 -12.83 7.89 -10.35
C ALA A 133 -13.11 7.62 -11.84
N HIS A 134 -14.37 7.66 -12.26
CA HIS A 134 -14.77 7.51 -13.65
C HIS A 134 -14.14 8.59 -14.55
N THR A 135 -14.20 9.85 -14.10
CA THR A 135 -13.58 10.98 -14.82
C THR A 135 -12.06 10.80 -14.93
N SER A 136 -11.41 10.27 -13.90
CA SER A 136 -9.96 10.00 -13.89
C SER A 136 -9.59 8.93 -14.92
N ILE A 137 -10.40 7.88 -15.07
CA ILE A 137 -10.18 6.84 -16.09
C ILE A 137 -10.31 7.44 -17.50
N VAL A 138 -11.34 8.25 -17.75
CA VAL A 138 -11.52 8.94 -19.05
C VAL A 138 -10.33 9.87 -19.32
N ARG A 139 -9.92 10.68 -18.35
CA ARG A 139 -8.79 11.61 -18.49
C ARG A 139 -7.46 10.88 -18.70
N LEU A 140 -7.27 9.72 -18.07
CA LEU A 140 -6.09 8.88 -18.27
C LEU A 140 -5.99 8.41 -19.73
N ARG A 141 -7.11 7.96 -20.32
CA ARG A 141 -7.19 7.54 -21.73
C ARG A 141 -6.93 8.68 -22.71
N MET A 142 -7.34 9.90 -22.36
CA MET A 142 -7.07 11.09 -23.20
C MET A 142 -5.60 11.53 -23.16
N ARG A 143 -4.90 11.35 -22.02
CA ARG A 143 -3.53 11.84 -21.82
C ARG A 143 -2.44 10.85 -22.24
N ARG A 144 -2.65 9.55 -22.02
CA ARG A 144 -1.64 8.52 -22.33
C ARG A 144 -2.02 7.81 -23.63
N ARG A 145 -1.28 8.10 -24.70
CA ARG A 145 -1.34 7.38 -25.98
C ARG A 145 -0.49 6.10 -25.99
N ASP A 146 0.41 5.94 -25.01
CA ASP A 146 1.32 4.81 -24.95
C ASP A 146 0.63 3.58 -24.34
N GLU A 147 0.58 2.49 -25.12
CA GLU A 147 -0.19 1.29 -24.81
C GLU A 147 0.48 0.38 -23.77
N SER A 148 1.78 0.59 -23.52
CA SER A 148 2.64 -0.25 -22.68
C SER A 148 2.29 -0.24 -21.18
N GLU A 149 1.65 0.83 -20.70
CA GLU A 149 1.38 1.02 -19.27
C GLU A 149 -0.05 0.68 -18.83
N VAL A 150 -0.93 0.25 -19.74
CA VAL A 150 -2.34 -0.07 -19.40
C VAL A 150 -2.64 -1.56 -19.61
N PRO A 151 -2.43 -2.41 -18.58
CA PRO A 151 -2.54 -3.87 -18.71
C PRO A 151 -3.95 -4.36 -19.07
N TYR A 152 -4.99 -3.57 -18.74
CA TYR A 152 -6.37 -3.98 -18.91
C TYR A 152 -7.25 -2.89 -19.55
N ARG A 153 -8.08 -3.30 -20.51
CA ARG A 153 -9.08 -2.45 -21.18
C ARG A 153 -10.46 -3.09 -20.97
N ALA A 154 -11.29 -2.49 -20.12
CA ALA A 154 -12.69 -2.88 -19.99
C ALA A 154 -13.38 -2.74 -21.35
N ARG A 155 -14.26 -3.66 -21.74
CA ARG A 155 -15.07 -3.60 -22.97
C ARG A 155 -16.53 -3.42 -22.57
N PRO A 156 -17.35 -2.60 -23.25
CA PRO A 156 -17.13 -2.02 -24.58
C PRO A 156 -16.44 -0.64 -24.56
N ASN A 157 -15.54 -0.44 -25.53
CA ASN A 157 -14.88 0.85 -25.80
C ASN A 157 -15.16 1.29 -27.23
N VAL A 158 -15.26 2.59 -27.47
CA VAL A 158 -15.39 3.17 -28.82
C VAL A 158 -14.13 3.94 -29.14
N ARG A 159 -13.48 3.63 -30.27
CA ARG A 159 -12.27 4.33 -30.70
C ARG A 159 -12.63 5.50 -31.61
N VAL A 160 -12.51 6.73 -31.10
CA VAL A 160 -12.80 7.96 -31.85
C VAL A 160 -11.67 8.95 -31.63
N GLY A 161 -11.11 9.53 -32.70
CA GLY A 161 -10.04 10.53 -32.62
C GLY A 161 -8.71 10.00 -32.10
N GLY A 162 -8.44 8.69 -32.26
CA GLY A 162 -7.23 8.05 -31.74
C GLY A 162 -7.23 7.84 -30.22
N VAL A 163 -8.38 8.01 -29.55
CA VAL A 163 -8.61 7.75 -28.13
C VAL A 163 -9.61 6.60 -27.99
N ASP A 164 -9.31 5.66 -27.09
CA ASP A 164 -10.26 4.60 -26.70
C ASP A 164 -11.18 5.13 -25.59
N TRP A 165 -12.43 5.42 -25.93
CA TRP A 165 -13.43 5.94 -25.00
C TRP A 165 -14.07 4.80 -24.20
N PRO A 166 -13.90 4.78 -22.86
CA PRO A 166 -14.48 3.75 -22.01
C PRO A 166 -15.96 4.04 -21.74
N LEU A 167 -16.86 3.40 -22.51
CA LEU A 167 -18.30 3.66 -22.42
C LEU A 167 -18.86 3.44 -21.02
N PHE A 168 -18.42 2.38 -20.33
CA PHE A 168 -18.83 2.11 -18.95
C PHE A 168 -18.43 3.23 -17.99
N ALA A 169 -17.25 3.81 -18.16
CA ALA A 169 -16.83 4.90 -17.29
C ALA A 169 -17.58 6.20 -17.60
N ILE A 170 -17.93 6.43 -18.87
CA ILE A 170 -18.75 7.59 -19.25
C ILE A 170 -20.17 7.44 -18.69
N ALA A 171 -20.83 6.31 -18.96
CA ALA A 171 -22.18 6.04 -18.47
C ALA A 171 -22.24 6.02 -16.93
N GLY A 172 -21.29 5.34 -16.28
CA GLY A 172 -21.18 5.30 -14.82
C GLY A 172 -20.87 6.68 -14.23
N GLY A 173 -19.99 7.47 -14.86
CA GLY A 173 -19.68 8.84 -14.46
C GLY A 173 -20.88 9.78 -14.58
N ILE A 174 -21.66 9.67 -15.65
CA ILE A 174 -22.89 10.44 -15.84
C ILE A 174 -23.95 10.03 -14.79
N ALA A 175 -24.18 8.73 -14.62
CA ALA A 175 -25.17 8.24 -13.64
C ALA A 175 -24.81 8.68 -12.21
N THR A 176 -23.55 8.49 -11.80
CA THR A 176 -23.09 8.91 -10.47
C THR A 176 -23.06 10.43 -10.30
N GLY A 177 -22.75 11.17 -11.36
CA GLY A 177 -22.81 12.64 -11.37
C GLY A 177 -24.24 13.16 -11.24
N ILE A 178 -25.21 12.57 -11.94
CA ILE A 178 -26.64 12.90 -11.78
C ILE A 178 -27.08 12.59 -10.36
N SER A 179 -26.75 11.40 -9.81
CA SER A 179 -27.08 11.07 -8.43
C SER A 179 -26.49 12.05 -7.42
N PHE A 180 -25.24 12.50 -7.63
CA PHE A 180 -24.63 13.55 -6.81
C PHE A 180 -25.40 14.87 -6.90
N LEU A 181 -25.78 15.31 -8.11
CA LEU A 181 -26.58 16.52 -8.32
C LEU A 181 -27.95 16.42 -7.66
N VAL A 182 -28.63 15.27 -7.78
CA VAL A 182 -29.92 15.01 -7.14
C VAL A 182 -29.80 15.10 -5.61
N LEU A 183 -28.77 14.48 -5.02
CA LEU A 183 -28.54 14.54 -3.57
C LEU A 183 -28.28 15.97 -3.10
N VAL A 184 -27.46 16.71 -3.85
CA VAL A 184 -27.20 18.12 -3.59
C VAL A 184 -28.53 18.88 -3.65
N VAL A 185 -29.34 18.76 -4.70
CA VAL A 185 -30.59 19.51 -4.88
C VAL A 185 -31.67 19.15 -3.85
N GLN A 186 -31.82 17.89 -3.47
CA GLN A 186 -32.91 17.45 -2.60
C GLN A 186 -32.63 17.63 -1.10
N ASN A 187 -31.36 17.59 -0.67
CA ASN A 187 -31.02 17.58 0.76
C ASN A 187 -30.28 18.87 1.17
N PRO A 188 -30.98 19.92 1.65
CA PRO A 188 -30.34 21.20 1.95
C PRO A 188 -29.31 21.10 3.09
N THR A 189 -29.61 20.37 4.16
CA THR A 189 -28.69 20.18 5.29
C THR A 189 -27.41 19.48 4.84
N THR A 190 -27.55 18.34 4.15
CA THR A 190 -26.43 17.55 3.66
C THR A 190 -25.62 18.30 2.60
N ARG A 191 -26.27 19.10 1.75
CA ARG A 191 -25.60 19.97 0.76
C ARG A 191 -24.62 20.92 1.44
N TRP A 192 -25.09 21.72 2.39
CA TRP A 192 -24.26 22.76 2.99
C TRP A 192 -23.14 22.18 3.84
N VAL A 193 -23.45 21.14 4.63
CA VAL A 193 -22.42 20.45 5.43
C VAL A 193 -21.39 19.76 4.53
N GLY A 194 -21.84 19.00 3.52
CA GLY A 194 -20.97 18.26 2.61
C GLY A 194 -20.10 19.18 1.75
N LEU A 195 -20.69 20.17 1.08
CA LEU A 195 -19.95 21.14 0.26
C LEU A 195 -19.03 22.01 1.12
N GLY A 196 -19.48 22.45 2.29
CA GLY A 196 -18.67 23.20 3.24
C GLY A 196 -17.43 22.41 3.68
N TRP A 197 -17.62 21.13 4.03
CA TRP A 197 -16.52 20.24 4.37
C TRP A 197 -15.54 20.02 3.22
N MET A 198 -16.02 19.86 1.99
CA MET A 198 -15.17 19.74 0.81
C MET A 198 -14.33 21.01 0.56
N VAL A 199 -14.97 22.19 0.64
CA VAL A 199 -14.27 23.48 0.49
C VAL A 199 -13.23 23.64 1.58
N LEU A 200 -13.58 23.35 2.83
CA LEU A 200 -12.65 23.39 3.96
C LEU A 200 -11.46 22.44 3.74
N GLY A 201 -11.72 21.22 3.29
CA GLY A 201 -10.68 20.24 2.96
C GLY A 201 -9.76 20.70 1.83
N LEU A 202 -10.31 21.25 0.75
CA LEU A 202 -9.54 21.75 -0.40
C LEU A 202 -8.70 22.98 -0.04
N VAL A 203 -9.27 23.92 0.73
CA VAL A 203 -8.58 25.11 1.25
C VAL A 203 -7.48 24.69 2.21
N GLY A 204 -7.77 23.83 3.18
CA GLY A 204 -6.80 23.29 4.12
C GLY A 204 -5.66 22.56 3.42
N TYR A 205 -5.96 21.73 2.41
CA TYR A 205 -4.97 21.07 1.57
C TYR A 205 -4.09 22.09 0.82
N THR A 206 -4.69 23.11 0.22
CA THR A 206 -3.97 24.13 -0.54
C THR A 206 -3.07 24.96 0.36
N ILE A 207 -3.55 25.36 1.55
CA ILE A 207 -2.79 26.09 2.55
C ILE A 207 -1.63 25.23 3.05
N TYR A 208 -1.90 23.99 3.48
CA TYR A 208 -0.87 23.07 3.95
C TYR A 208 0.24 22.91 2.90
N ARG A 209 -0.16 22.69 1.65
CA ARG A 209 0.78 22.43 0.57
C ARG A 209 1.60 23.65 0.16
N ARG A 210 0.98 24.83 0.09
CA ARG A 210 1.64 26.07 -0.35
C ARG A 210 2.51 26.68 0.75
N PHE A 211 2.05 26.65 2.00
CA PHE A 211 2.71 27.33 3.12
C PHE A 211 3.65 26.43 3.94
N PHE A 212 3.34 25.14 4.10
CA PHE A 212 4.19 24.24 4.91
C PHE A 212 5.11 23.38 4.03
N VAL A 213 4.58 22.84 2.94
CA VAL A 213 5.34 21.91 2.07
C VAL A 213 6.15 22.64 0.99
N HIS A 214 5.78 23.87 0.62
CA HIS A 214 6.42 24.67 -0.42
C HIS A 214 6.48 23.98 -1.80
N GLU A 215 5.45 23.19 -2.12
CA GLU A 215 5.37 22.44 -3.38
C GLU A 215 4.10 22.79 -4.15
N PRO A 216 4.11 22.70 -5.50
CA PRO A 216 2.94 23.04 -6.30
C PRO A 216 1.83 22.01 -6.11
N VAL A 217 0.57 22.47 -6.09
CA VAL A 217 -0.65 21.67 -5.81
C VAL A 217 -0.83 20.44 -6.71
N ARG A 218 -0.14 20.38 -7.86
CA ARG A 218 -0.22 19.28 -8.83
C ARG A 218 0.99 18.33 -8.82
N ALA A 219 2.06 18.64 -8.09
CA ALA A 219 3.20 17.73 -8.03
C ALA A 219 2.84 16.46 -7.25
N LEU A 220 3.43 15.33 -7.61
CA LEU A 220 3.36 14.11 -6.81
C LEU A 220 4.71 13.94 -6.13
N THR A 221 4.76 14.21 -4.83
CA THR A 221 5.98 14.25 -4.04
C THR A 221 5.86 13.23 -2.92
N LYS A 222 6.63 12.16 -3.05
CA LYS A 222 6.65 11.12 -2.04
C LYS A 222 7.49 11.63 -0.87
N ALA A 223 6.90 11.65 0.32
CA ALA A 223 7.69 11.87 1.54
C ALA A 223 8.76 10.79 1.59
N PRO A 224 10.02 11.13 1.95
CA PRO A 224 11.06 10.11 2.15
C PRO A 224 10.50 9.06 3.10
N PRO A 225 10.68 7.75 2.82
CA PRO A 225 10.04 6.71 3.61
C PRO A 225 10.23 6.99 5.09
N ALA A 226 9.15 6.98 5.88
CA ALA A 226 9.19 7.19 7.33
C ALA A 226 9.82 5.95 7.97
N PHE A 227 11.08 5.72 7.67
CA PHE A 227 11.86 4.82 8.45
C PHE A 227 12.01 5.49 9.81
N GLY A 228 11.48 4.87 10.87
CA GLY A 228 11.52 5.44 12.22
C GLY A 228 12.95 5.80 12.66
N PRO A 229 13.13 6.41 13.84
CA PRO A 229 14.46 6.77 14.36
C PRO A 229 15.48 5.62 14.34
N ALA A 230 15.02 4.36 14.36
CA ALA A 230 15.83 3.16 14.18
C ALA A 230 16.45 2.98 12.77
N LEU A 231 16.18 3.83 11.78
CA LEU A 231 16.82 3.80 10.45
C LEU A 231 17.59 5.09 10.13
N ALA A 232 17.51 6.08 11.01
CA ALA A 232 18.54 7.09 11.18
C ALA A 232 19.74 6.53 12.00
N LEU A 233 19.79 5.19 12.20
CA LEU A 233 21.00 4.53 12.66
C LEU A 233 22.07 4.68 11.59
N GLU A 234 23.10 5.46 11.93
CA GLU A 234 24.39 5.50 11.25
C GLU A 234 24.90 4.09 11.02
N TYR A 235 24.77 3.55 9.80
CA TYR A 235 25.31 2.24 9.49
C TYR A 235 26.83 2.34 9.43
N ARG A 236 27.55 1.92 10.47
CA ARG A 236 29.01 2.02 10.56
C ARG A 236 29.72 0.81 9.94
N ARG A 237 29.01 -0.32 9.84
CA ARG A 237 29.54 -1.62 9.40
C ARG A 237 28.66 -2.22 8.31
N LEU A 238 29.17 -2.19 7.07
CA LEU A 238 28.53 -2.77 5.91
C LEU A 238 29.23 -4.10 5.55
N LEU A 239 28.45 -5.10 5.16
CA LEU A 239 28.95 -6.35 4.58
C LEU A 239 28.47 -6.45 3.12
N VAL A 240 29.39 -6.67 2.19
CA VAL A 240 29.09 -6.82 0.77
C VAL A 240 29.61 -8.18 0.30
N PRO A 241 28.73 -9.16 0.07
CA PRO A 241 29.12 -10.39 -0.60
C PRO A 241 29.49 -10.13 -2.06
N VAL A 242 30.72 -10.45 -2.43
CA VAL A 242 31.25 -10.23 -3.77
C VAL A 242 31.43 -11.55 -4.50
N ILE A 243 30.93 -11.59 -5.73
CA ILE A 243 31.11 -12.65 -6.72
C ILE A 243 31.52 -11.99 -8.03
N GLY A 244 32.08 -12.76 -8.96
CA GLY A 244 32.41 -12.24 -10.28
C GLY A 244 31.18 -11.71 -11.02
N GLY A 245 31.27 -10.46 -11.47
CA GLY A 245 30.39 -9.87 -12.47
C GLY A 245 29.59 -8.64 -12.03
N PRO A 246 28.86 -8.01 -12.98
CA PRO A 246 28.32 -6.65 -12.84
C PRO A 246 27.35 -6.44 -11.68
N SER A 247 26.73 -7.51 -11.20
CA SER A 247 25.78 -7.46 -10.08
C SER A 247 26.47 -7.16 -8.76
N SER A 248 27.67 -7.69 -8.54
CA SER A 248 28.46 -7.42 -7.35
C SER A 248 29.12 -6.06 -7.42
N ASP A 249 29.55 -5.61 -8.60
CA ASP A 249 30.11 -4.26 -8.79
C ASP A 249 29.07 -3.19 -8.48
N ALA A 250 27.84 -3.35 -8.97
CA ALA A 250 26.73 -2.45 -8.65
C ALA A 250 26.39 -2.44 -7.15
N ALA A 251 26.49 -3.60 -6.48
CA ALA A 251 26.31 -3.69 -5.03
C ALA A 251 27.43 -2.99 -4.27
N MET A 252 28.67 -3.14 -4.73
CA MET A 252 29.84 -2.50 -4.16
C MET A 252 29.81 -0.98 -4.36
N ASP A 253 29.47 -0.51 -5.57
CA ASP A 253 29.28 0.91 -5.90
C ASP A 253 28.25 1.57 -4.97
N LEU A 254 27.10 0.92 -4.78
CA LEU A 254 26.06 1.40 -3.90
C LEU A 254 26.51 1.41 -2.43
N ALA A 255 27.21 0.38 -1.98
CA ALA A 255 27.77 0.32 -0.63
C ALA A 255 28.81 1.43 -0.40
N CYS A 256 29.66 1.70 -1.40
CA CYS A 256 30.66 2.78 -1.36
C CYS A 256 30.01 4.15 -1.29
N ARG A 257 28.98 4.44 -2.10
CA ARG A 257 28.25 5.72 -2.01
C ARG A 257 27.64 5.93 -0.62
N LEU A 258 27.04 4.88 -0.06
CA LEU A 258 26.47 4.92 1.30
C LEU A 258 27.54 5.14 2.38
N ALA A 259 28.72 4.54 2.21
CA ALA A 259 29.81 4.65 3.16
C ALA A 259 30.59 5.97 3.03
N ALA A 260 30.75 6.51 1.82
CA ALA A 260 31.49 7.75 1.53
C ALA A 260 30.81 8.98 2.15
N GLU A 261 29.48 9.04 2.15
CA GLU A 261 28.73 10.11 2.79
C GLU A 261 28.98 10.19 4.32
N ARG A 262 29.39 9.09 4.97
CA ARG A 262 29.27 8.93 6.43
C ARG A 262 30.47 8.30 7.14
N GLY A 263 31.55 7.99 6.42
CA GLY A 263 32.80 7.44 6.99
C GLY A 263 32.71 5.98 7.47
N SER A 264 31.84 5.18 6.85
CA SER A 264 31.56 3.80 7.28
C SER A 264 32.61 2.80 6.77
N ARG A 265 32.76 1.66 7.45
CA ARG A 265 33.66 0.58 7.06
C ARG A 265 32.91 -0.47 6.26
N ILE A 266 33.50 -0.91 5.15
CA ILE A 266 32.95 -1.97 4.33
C ILE A 266 33.80 -3.24 4.51
N VAL A 267 33.15 -4.38 4.68
CA VAL A 267 33.76 -5.70 4.57
C VAL A 267 33.28 -6.32 3.26
N ALA A 268 34.19 -6.52 2.31
CA ALA A 268 33.92 -7.28 1.09
C ALA A 268 34.18 -8.76 1.40
N LEU A 269 33.16 -9.61 1.24
CA LEU A 269 33.22 -11.03 1.56
C LEU A 269 33.10 -11.87 0.29
N ASN A 270 34.12 -12.66 -0.01
CA ASN A 270 34.02 -13.71 -1.02
C ASN A 270 33.89 -15.05 -0.31
N VAL A 271 32.84 -15.80 -0.64
CA VAL A 271 32.65 -17.16 -0.11
C VAL A 271 33.09 -18.17 -1.16
N LEU A 272 34.23 -18.82 -0.90
CA LEU A 272 34.74 -19.91 -1.72
C LEU A 272 33.96 -21.18 -1.38
N GLU A 273 33.13 -21.61 -2.33
CA GLU A 273 32.32 -22.82 -2.18
C GLU A 273 33.19 -24.07 -2.33
N VAL A 274 33.36 -24.84 -1.25
CA VAL A 274 34.17 -26.06 -1.25
C VAL A 274 33.30 -27.27 -1.59
N PRO A 275 33.65 -28.05 -2.64
CA PRO A 275 32.94 -29.28 -3.01
C PRO A 275 32.87 -30.31 -1.88
N LEU A 276 31.83 -31.16 -1.90
CA LEU A 276 31.60 -32.17 -0.84
C LEU A 276 32.66 -33.28 -0.83
N ASP A 277 33.27 -33.57 -1.97
CA ASP A 277 34.35 -34.55 -2.17
C ASP A 277 35.72 -34.06 -1.67
N ARG A 278 35.82 -32.79 -1.27
CA ARG A 278 37.04 -32.14 -0.79
C ARG A 278 36.93 -31.77 0.68
N ALA A 279 38.07 -31.74 1.37
CA ALA A 279 38.11 -31.25 2.75
C ALA A 279 37.94 -29.72 2.76
N VAL A 280 37.21 -29.17 3.73
CA VAL A 280 36.98 -27.71 3.82
C VAL A 280 38.29 -26.92 4.02
N SER A 281 39.31 -27.55 4.57
CA SER A 281 40.66 -27.02 4.77
C SER A 281 41.60 -27.25 3.57
N GLU A 282 41.15 -27.96 2.53
CA GLU A 282 41.96 -28.25 1.36
C GLU A 282 42.25 -26.96 0.58
N ARG A 283 43.50 -26.77 0.17
CA ARG A 283 43.89 -25.60 -0.63
C ARG A 283 43.36 -25.77 -2.05
N LEU A 284 42.72 -24.72 -2.56
CA LEU A 284 42.16 -24.68 -3.91
C LEU A 284 42.77 -23.48 -4.65
N PRO A 285 44.03 -23.55 -5.11
CA PRO A 285 44.81 -22.37 -5.51
C PRO A 285 44.17 -21.57 -6.65
N GLU A 286 43.50 -22.23 -7.59
CA GLU A 286 42.83 -21.56 -8.71
C GLU A 286 41.58 -20.79 -8.26
N LEU A 287 40.75 -21.41 -7.42
CA LEU A 287 39.57 -20.77 -6.84
C LEU A 287 39.95 -19.65 -5.87
N GLU A 288 41.01 -19.84 -5.08
CA GLU A 288 41.56 -18.81 -4.20
C GLU A 288 42.09 -17.62 -4.99
N ARG A 289 42.81 -17.86 -6.10
CA ARG A 289 43.27 -16.78 -7.00
C ARG A 289 42.10 -16.01 -7.60
N SER A 290 41.05 -16.71 -8.05
CA SER A 290 39.85 -16.05 -8.58
C SER A 290 39.16 -15.23 -7.50
N ALA A 291 38.94 -15.78 -6.31
CA ALA A 291 38.27 -15.10 -5.22
C ALA A 291 39.06 -13.88 -4.71
N ASN A 292 40.39 -13.98 -4.64
CA ASN A 292 41.25 -12.85 -4.28
C ASN A 292 41.20 -11.75 -5.34
N ARG A 293 41.12 -12.09 -6.64
CA ARG A 293 40.94 -11.09 -7.70
C ARG A 293 39.65 -10.28 -7.51
N GLU A 294 38.54 -10.94 -7.21
CA GLU A 294 37.26 -10.27 -6.93
C GLU A 294 37.33 -9.38 -5.68
N LEU A 295 38.08 -9.80 -4.65
CA LEU A 295 38.30 -9.00 -3.45
C LEU A 295 39.18 -7.77 -3.74
N ASP A 296 40.23 -7.93 -4.55
CA ASP A 296 41.10 -6.84 -4.99
C ASP A 296 40.31 -5.80 -5.81
N GLU A 297 39.42 -6.25 -6.68
CA GLU A 297 38.51 -5.38 -7.44
C GLU A 297 37.56 -4.62 -6.52
N ALA A 298 36.95 -5.29 -5.53
CA ALA A 298 36.10 -4.63 -4.54
C ALA A 298 36.86 -3.58 -3.71
N VAL A 299 38.14 -3.85 -3.38
CA VAL A 299 39.01 -2.88 -2.70
C VAL A 299 39.31 -1.69 -3.62
N ALA A 300 39.61 -1.92 -4.90
CA ALA A 300 39.84 -0.85 -5.87
C ALA A 300 38.61 0.05 -6.07
N ILE A 301 37.40 -0.53 -6.11
CA ILE A 301 36.15 0.23 -6.11
C ILE A 301 36.06 1.08 -4.84
N GLY A 302 36.33 0.50 -3.68
CA GLY A 302 36.42 1.21 -2.40
C GLY A 302 37.33 2.43 -2.41
N ASP A 303 38.55 2.24 -2.87
CA ASP A 303 39.59 3.27 -2.94
C ASP A 303 39.18 4.43 -3.86
N SER A 304 38.49 4.14 -4.97
CA SER A 304 37.96 5.19 -5.87
C SER A 304 36.95 6.13 -5.21
N TYR A 305 36.25 5.63 -4.17
CA TYR A 305 35.31 6.40 -3.36
C TYR A 305 35.93 6.95 -2.06
N GLY A 306 37.21 6.70 -1.79
CA GLY A 306 37.88 7.06 -0.54
C GLY A 306 37.36 6.28 0.68
N VAL A 307 36.79 5.10 0.47
CA VAL A 307 36.20 4.26 1.53
C VAL A 307 37.11 3.09 1.84
N ARG A 308 37.38 2.84 3.13
CA ARG A 308 38.17 1.67 3.55
C ARG A 308 37.36 0.38 3.42
N VAL A 309 37.78 -0.46 2.48
CA VAL A 309 37.23 -1.81 2.27
C VAL A 309 38.20 -2.86 2.83
N LEU A 310 37.67 -3.81 3.59
CA LEU A 310 38.41 -4.97 4.07
C LEU A 310 37.95 -6.22 3.32
N GLY A 311 38.82 -6.76 2.46
CA GLY A 311 38.57 -8.02 1.77
C GLY A 311 38.67 -9.21 2.73
N ARG A 312 37.72 -10.15 2.63
CA ARG A 312 37.71 -11.38 3.42
C ARG A 312 37.31 -12.56 2.55
N LEU A 313 38.12 -13.61 2.60
CA LEU A 313 37.85 -14.88 1.96
C LEU A 313 37.39 -15.89 3.02
N GLU A 314 36.19 -16.43 2.86
CA GLU A 314 35.65 -17.48 3.73
C GLU A 314 35.40 -18.76 2.93
N ARG A 315 35.81 -19.91 3.47
CA ARG A 315 35.59 -21.23 2.84
C ARG A 315 34.36 -21.87 3.44
N ALA A 316 33.36 -22.19 2.62
CA ALA A 316 32.12 -22.79 3.11
C ALA A 316 31.47 -23.71 2.06
N ARG A 317 30.52 -24.55 2.48
CA ARG A 317 29.68 -25.36 1.58
C ARG A 317 28.37 -24.69 1.20
N ASN A 318 28.00 -23.63 1.91
CA ASN A 318 26.77 -22.89 1.69
C ASN A 318 27.07 -21.39 1.80
N PRO A 319 27.10 -20.66 0.66
CA PRO A 319 27.36 -19.23 0.65
C PRO A 319 26.37 -18.42 1.49
N GLY A 320 25.08 -18.76 1.47
CA GLY A 320 24.05 -18.02 2.20
C GLY A 320 24.25 -18.10 3.71
N LEU A 321 24.57 -19.30 4.21
CA LEU A 321 24.86 -19.52 5.63
C LEU A 321 26.15 -18.82 6.06
N ALA A 322 27.19 -18.86 5.23
CA ALA A 322 28.46 -18.18 5.51
C ALA A 322 28.31 -16.66 5.59
N ILE A 323 27.55 -16.06 4.67
CA ILE A 323 27.25 -14.62 4.67
C ILE A 323 26.54 -14.20 5.97
N VAL A 324 25.52 -14.97 6.38
CA VAL A 324 24.75 -14.68 7.61
C VAL A 324 25.61 -14.86 8.86
N ALA A 325 26.44 -15.90 8.91
CA ALA A 325 27.38 -16.14 10.00
C ALA A 325 28.39 -15.00 10.12
N GLU A 326 28.96 -14.56 9.00
CA GLU A 326 29.93 -13.47 8.95
C GLU A 326 29.31 -12.12 9.32
N ALA A 327 28.09 -11.85 8.85
CA ALA A 327 27.32 -10.67 9.24
C ALA A 327 27.09 -10.62 10.76
N THR A 328 26.76 -11.76 11.36
CA THR A 328 26.54 -11.88 12.81
C THR A 328 27.86 -11.69 13.57
N ALA A 329 28.92 -12.37 13.16
CA ALA A 329 30.23 -12.32 13.82
C ALA A 329 30.83 -10.91 13.85
N ARG A 330 30.61 -10.11 12.80
CA ARG A 330 31.13 -8.75 12.69
C ARG A 330 30.15 -7.66 13.12
N GLY A 331 28.93 -8.03 13.53
CA GLY A 331 27.88 -7.06 13.84
C GLY A 331 27.59 -6.14 12.66
N ALA A 332 27.48 -6.72 11.46
CA ALA A 332 27.10 -5.98 10.26
C ALA A 332 25.69 -5.43 10.45
N GLU A 333 25.49 -4.15 10.15
CA GLU A 333 24.21 -3.48 10.36
C GLU A 333 23.39 -3.46 9.06
N ILE A 334 24.06 -3.63 7.92
CA ILE A 334 23.47 -3.82 6.60
C ILE A 334 24.31 -4.80 5.76
N ILE A 335 23.62 -5.66 5.02
CA ILE A 335 24.19 -6.52 3.98
C ILE A 335 23.76 -5.95 2.63
N VAL A 336 24.69 -5.67 1.73
CA VAL A 336 24.39 -5.19 0.37
C VAL A 336 24.64 -6.34 -0.61
N LEU A 337 23.59 -6.83 -1.25
CA LEU A 337 23.63 -7.95 -2.18
C LEU A 337 23.46 -7.45 -3.61
N GLY A 338 24.25 -8.01 -4.52
CA GLY A 338 23.98 -7.93 -5.95
C GLY A 338 22.91 -8.94 -6.36
N SER A 339 21.95 -8.53 -7.20
CA SER A 339 21.05 -9.45 -7.88
C SER A 339 20.98 -9.13 -9.37
N PRO A 340 21.18 -10.12 -10.26
CA PRO A 340 20.94 -9.91 -11.68
C PRO A 340 19.45 -9.62 -11.93
N ARG A 341 19.14 -8.71 -12.86
CA ARG A 341 17.78 -8.50 -13.37
C ARG A 341 17.39 -9.67 -14.26
N ARG A 342 16.64 -10.64 -13.73
CA ARG A 342 16.05 -11.71 -14.54
C ARG A 342 14.75 -11.21 -15.18
N THR A 343 14.67 -11.23 -16.52
CA THR A 343 13.43 -10.95 -17.26
C THR A 343 12.39 -12.00 -16.86
N LEU A 344 11.25 -11.56 -16.34
CA LEU A 344 10.12 -12.39 -15.94
C LEU A 344 9.51 -13.09 -17.18
N ARG A 345 10.06 -14.24 -17.57
CA ARG A 345 9.32 -15.22 -18.39
C ARG A 345 8.63 -16.21 -17.46
N THR A 346 7.31 -16.05 -17.36
CA THR A 346 6.29 -17.07 -17.08
C THR A 346 6.73 -18.27 -16.22
N GLY A 347 6.32 -18.28 -14.95
CA GLY A 347 6.37 -19.45 -14.08
C GLY A 347 6.90 -19.13 -12.68
N HIS A 348 6.40 -19.86 -11.68
CA HIS A 348 6.68 -19.78 -10.24
C HIS A 348 8.15 -20.07 -9.84
N ALA A 349 9.14 -19.54 -10.56
CA ALA A 349 10.55 -19.61 -10.17
C ALA A 349 10.91 -18.41 -9.28
N ALA A 350 11.72 -18.67 -8.24
CA ALA A 350 12.17 -17.66 -7.29
C ALA A 350 12.76 -16.43 -8.01
N VAL A 351 12.28 -15.24 -7.62
CA VAL A 351 12.68 -13.94 -8.20
C VAL A 351 14.19 -13.66 -7.99
N PHE A 352 14.79 -14.30 -6.98
CA PHE A 352 16.20 -14.18 -6.61
C PHE A 352 16.90 -15.54 -6.59
N GLY A 353 18.23 -15.56 -6.75
CA GLY A 353 19.03 -16.78 -6.60
C GLY A 353 18.95 -17.37 -5.19
N LYS A 354 19.26 -18.68 -5.04
CA LYS A 354 19.15 -19.41 -3.76
C LYS A 354 19.88 -18.72 -2.60
N THR A 355 21.05 -18.16 -2.84
CA THR A 355 21.85 -17.44 -1.85
C THR A 355 21.16 -16.17 -1.37
N VAL A 356 20.64 -15.36 -2.30
CA VAL A 356 19.95 -14.10 -1.98
C VAL A 356 18.66 -14.39 -1.21
N ASP A 357 17.87 -15.39 -1.63
CA ASP A 357 16.65 -15.80 -0.91
C ASP A 357 16.98 -16.31 0.51
N TYR A 358 18.08 -17.06 0.68
CA TYR A 358 18.51 -17.52 1.99
C TYR A 358 18.89 -16.35 2.91
N VAL A 359 19.69 -15.40 2.42
CA VAL A 359 20.13 -14.23 3.20
C VAL A 359 18.93 -13.35 3.56
N LEU A 360 17.98 -13.12 2.64
CA LEU A 360 16.76 -12.35 2.92
C LEU A 360 15.90 -12.95 4.05
N LYS A 361 15.92 -14.28 4.20
CA LYS A 361 15.16 -14.99 5.23
C LYS A 361 15.86 -15.06 6.59
N HIS A 362 17.20 -15.08 6.60
CA HIS A 362 17.97 -15.40 7.81
C HIS A 362 18.94 -14.31 8.27
N ALA A 363 19.09 -13.21 7.54
CA ALA A 363 20.01 -12.14 7.92
C ALA A 363 19.65 -11.56 9.31
N PRO A 364 20.66 -11.32 10.17
CA PRO A 364 20.47 -10.72 11.49
C PRO A 364 20.21 -9.21 11.41
N CYS A 365 20.38 -8.63 10.23
CA CYS A 365 20.33 -7.21 9.97
C CYS A 365 19.64 -6.91 8.64
N ARG A 366 19.59 -5.63 8.26
CA ARG A 366 18.88 -5.20 7.06
C ARG A 366 19.63 -5.65 5.82
N VAL A 367 18.89 -6.09 4.82
CA VAL A 367 19.45 -6.50 3.53
C VAL A 367 19.00 -5.50 2.48
N LEU A 368 19.96 -4.97 1.74
CA LEU A 368 19.74 -4.11 0.58
C LEU A 368 20.12 -4.89 -0.67
N VAL A 369 19.27 -4.89 -1.69
CA VAL A 369 19.53 -5.60 -2.95
C VAL A 369 19.71 -4.59 -4.07
N ALA A 370 20.92 -4.54 -4.63
CA ALA A 370 21.25 -3.75 -5.81
C ALA A 370 20.93 -4.57 -7.07
N ALA A 371 20.04 -4.04 -7.92
CA ALA A 371 19.71 -4.64 -9.20
C ALA A 371 20.57 -4.01 -10.29
N ALA A 372 21.59 -4.73 -10.76
CA ALA A 372 22.40 -4.28 -11.90
C ALA A 372 21.57 -4.28 -13.19
N GLU A 373 21.85 -3.33 -14.09
CA GLU A 373 21.31 -3.37 -15.44
C GLU A 373 21.81 -4.63 -16.16
N ALA A 374 20.93 -5.27 -16.93
CA ALA A 374 21.32 -6.40 -17.76
C ALA A 374 22.28 -5.86 -18.83
N ALA A 375 23.50 -6.40 -18.89
CA ALA A 375 24.45 -6.13 -19.95
C ALA A 375 23.93 -6.62 -21.31
#